data_AF-A0A950TSE2-F1
#
_entry.id   AF-A0A950TSE2-F1
#
_cell.length_a   1.000
_cell.length_b   1.000
_cell.length_c   1.000
_cell.angle_alpha   90.00
_cell.angle_beta   90.00
_cell.angle_gamma   90.00
#
_symmetry.space_group_name_H-M   'P 1'
#
loop_
_entity.id
_entity.type
_entity.pdbx_description
1 polymer ?
#
loop_
_entity_poly.entity_id
_entity_poly.type
_entity_poly.pdbx_seq_one_letter_code
_entity_poly.pdbx_strand_id
1 'polypeptide(L)'
;MRDVRGLPLSTDSSEAAALFDRAVEHYLKFHADTPGLLDQALAADADFVMGHVFKGYMLLSAANPSNRAAIASNLLKAQQQVRNATFGEQMHVAAFQAWAEDALDQSFNIWRQILDEAPTDLLAVRICDTTWFRHGQTALIREQADRVAKGW
;
A
#
# COMPACT_ATOMS: atom_id res chain seq x y z
N MET A 1 6.88 -14.78 -3.94
CA MET A 1 6.64 -14.59 -5.39
C MET A 1 7.07 -13.19 -5.86
N ARG A 2 6.66 -12.73 -7.05
CA ARG A 2 6.79 -11.34 -7.50
C ARG A 2 5.49 -10.84 -8.13
N ASP A 3 5.24 -9.54 -8.03
CA ASP A 3 4.12 -8.84 -8.67
C ASP A 3 4.39 -8.57 -10.18
N VAL A 4 3.45 -7.97 -10.92
CA VAL A 4 3.65 -7.68 -12.36
C VAL A 4 4.78 -6.67 -12.66
N ARG A 5 5.29 -5.95 -11.65
CA ARG A 5 6.39 -4.97 -11.75
C ARG A 5 7.71 -5.54 -11.21
N GLY A 6 7.72 -6.82 -10.85
CA GLY A 6 8.89 -7.52 -10.35
C GLY A 6 9.19 -7.27 -8.87
N LEU A 7 8.28 -6.67 -8.11
CA LEU A 7 8.47 -6.46 -6.67
C LEU A 7 8.26 -7.78 -5.92
N PRO A 8 9.19 -8.17 -5.02
CA PRO A 8 9.01 -9.35 -4.19
C PRO A 8 7.73 -9.30 -3.35
N LEU A 9 6.99 -10.39 -3.31
CA LEU A 9 5.82 -10.59 -2.45
C LEU A 9 6.06 -11.80 -1.53
N SER A 10 5.66 -11.72 -0.26
CA SER A 10 5.82 -12.82 0.70
C SER A 10 4.83 -13.96 0.50
N THR A 11 3.73 -13.74 -0.24
CA THR A 11 2.77 -14.79 -0.58
C THR A 11 3.36 -15.83 -1.53
N ASP A 12 2.89 -17.07 -1.38
CA ASP A 12 3.06 -18.20 -2.30
C ASP A 12 1.78 -18.49 -3.12
N SER A 13 0.69 -17.75 -2.87
CA SER A 13 -0.57 -17.85 -3.60
C SER A 13 -0.53 -17.03 -4.90
N SER A 14 -0.48 -17.73 -6.03
CA SER A 14 -0.57 -17.14 -7.37
C SER A 14 -1.85 -16.34 -7.58
N GLU A 15 -2.96 -16.80 -7.00
CA GLU A 15 -4.25 -16.12 -7.06
C GLU A 15 -4.23 -14.81 -6.26
N ALA A 16 -3.72 -14.82 -5.02
CA ALA A 16 -3.64 -13.62 -4.20
C ALA A 16 -2.77 -12.53 -4.85
N ALA A 17 -1.62 -12.91 -5.42
CA ALA A 17 -0.75 -11.97 -6.14
C ALA A 17 -1.44 -11.38 -7.39
N ALA A 18 -2.11 -12.21 -8.20
CA ALA A 18 -2.81 -11.72 -9.40
C ALA A 18 -3.98 -10.78 -9.06
N LEU A 19 -4.73 -11.08 -8.00
CA LEU A 19 -5.80 -10.22 -7.50
C LEU A 19 -5.27 -8.91 -6.93
N PHE A 20 -4.11 -8.94 -6.26
CA PHE A 20 -3.42 -7.76 -5.79
C PHE A 20 -2.97 -6.85 -6.92
N ASP A 21 -2.32 -7.40 -7.95
CA ASP A 21 -1.88 -6.65 -9.13
C ASP A 21 -3.07 -5.95 -9.80
N ARG A 22 -4.19 -6.68 -9.94
CA ARG A 22 -5.44 -6.12 -10.47
C ARG A 22 -6.04 -5.06 -9.56
N ALA A 23 -6.00 -5.23 -8.25
CA ALA A 23 -6.48 -4.23 -7.29
C ALA A 23 -5.65 -2.93 -7.39
N VAL A 24 -4.33 -3.03 -7.55
CA VAL A 24 -3.46 -1.86 -7.75
C VAL A 24 -3.84 -1.15 -9.04
N GLU A 25 -3.99 -1.88 -10.14
CA GLU A 25 -4.45 -1.30 -11.42
C GLU A 25 -5.83 -0.61 -11.29
N HIS A 26 -6.79 -1.28 -10.66
CA HIS A 26 -8.15 -0.78 -10.47
C HIS A 26 -8.16 0.48 -9.61
N TYR A 27 -7.34 0.54 -8.57
CA TYR A 27 -7.19 1.70 -7.71
C TYR A 27 -6.65 2.92 -8.48
N LEU A 28 -5.68 2.71 -9.38
CA LEU A 28 -5.18 3.78 -10.24
C LEU A 28 -6.26 4.35 -11.16
N LYS A 29 -7.12 3.47 -11.66
CA LYS A 29 -8.23 3.79 -12.56
C LYS A 29 -9.53 4.15 -11.84
N PHE A 30 -9.51 4.26 -10.52
CA PHE A 30 -10.67 4.60 -9.68
C PHE A 30 -11.87 3.63 -9.82
N HIS A 31 -11.63 2.34 -10.04
CA HIS A 31 -12.74 1.38 -10.06
C HIS A 31 -13.30 1.11 -8.65
N ALA A 32 -14.63 1.08 -8.55
CA ALA A 32 -15.35 0.89 -7.30
C ALA A 32 -15.24 -0.53 -6.72
N ASP A 33 -14.84 -1.52 -7.52
CA ASP A 33 -14.69 -2.93 -7.12
C ASP A 33 -13.32 -3.24 -6.48
N THR A 34 -12.39 -2.28 -6.41
CA THR A 34 -11.08 -2.43 -5.77
C THR A 34 -11.16 -3.09 -4.38
N PRO A 35 -12.06 -2.70 -3.46
CA PRO A 35 -12.19 -3.37 -2.16
C PRO A 35 -12.55 -4.86 -2.28
N GLY A 36 -13.42 -5.20 -3.24
CA GLY A 36 -13.85 -6.57 -3.49
C GLY A 36 -12.72 -7.45 -4.07
N LEU A 37 -11.78 -6.87 -4.82
CA LEU A 37 -10.57 -7.57 -5.26
C LEU A 37 -9.65 -7.88 -4.08
N LEU A 38 -9.50 -6.94 -3.14
CA LEU A 38 -8.72 -7.16 -1.91
C LEU A 38 -9.37 -8.20 -1.00
N ASP A 39 -10.70 -8.22 -0.91
CA ASP A 39 -11.43 -9.26 -0.19
C ASP A 39 -11.19 -10.65 -0.78
N GLN A 40 -11.18 -10.77 -2.11
CA GLN A 40 -10.85 -12.02 -2.80
C GLN A 40 -9.37 -12.41 -2.60
N ALA A 41 -8.44 -11.45 -2.69
CA ALA A 41 -7.01 -11.72 -2.46
C ALA A 41 -6.76 -12.27 -1.05
N LEU A 42 -7.42 -11.68 -0.05
CA LEU A 42 -7.35 -12.13 1.35
C LEU A 42 -8.15 -13.41 1.63
N ALA A 43 -9.07 -13.80 0.76
CA ALA A 43 -9.71 -15.11 0.81
C ALA A 43 -8.79 -16.20 0.24
N ALA A 44 -8.01 -15.88 -0.79
CA ALA A 44 -7.02 -16.77 -1.40
C ALA A 44 -5.77 -16.95 -0.52
N ASP A 45 -5.37 -15.91 0.21
CA ASP A 45 -4.30 -15.95 1.21
C ASP A 45 -4.63 -14.98 2.36
N ALA A 46 -5.08 -15.54 3.48
CA ALA A 46 -5.49 -14.76 4.66
C ALA A 46 -4.33 -14.11 5.42
N ASP A 47 -3.10 -14.53 5.15
CA ASP A 47 -1.87 -13.99 5.74
C ASP A 47 -1.14 -13.03 4.79
N PHE A 48 -1.74 -12.71 3.63
CA PHE A 48 -1.12 -11.86 2.65
C PHE A 48 -0.94 -10.41 3.13
N VAL A 49 0.31 -10.04 3.40
CA VAL A 49 0.71 -8.76 4.02
C VAL A 49 0.20 -7.57 3.22
N MET A 50 0.47 -7.52 1.91
CA MET A 50 0.09 -6.37 1.09
C MET A 50 -1.42 -6.26 0.88
N GLY A 51 -2.16 -7.37 0.93
CA GLY A 51 -3.63 -7.34 0.95
C GLY A 51 -4.15 -6.55 2.16
N HIS A 52 -3.59 -6.82 3.35
CA HIS A 52 -3.95 -6.10 4.58
C HIS A 52 -3.48 -4.65 4.58
N VAL A 53 -2.25 -4.38 4.13
CA VAL A 53 -1.73 -3.01 4.03
C VAL A 53 -2.59 -2.16 3.09
N PHE A 54 -2.87 -2.67 1.89
CA PHE A 54 -3.62 -1.91 0.89
C PHE A 54 -5.06 -1.65 1.35
N LYS A 55 -5.71 -2.65 1.94
CA LYS A 55 -7.03 -2.46 2.55
C LYS A 55 -6.98 -1.41 3.66
N GLY A 56 -5.94 -1.42 4.48
CA GLY A 56 -5.66 -0.41 5.50
C GLY A 56 -5.55 1.01 4.93
N TYR A 57 -4.75 1.20 3.88
CA TYR A 57 -4.62 2.47 3.18
C TYR A 57 -5.94 2.99 2.62
N MET A 58 -6.78 2.13 2.04
CA MET A 58 -8.11 2.53 1.56
C MET A 58 -9.01 2.99 2.70
N LEU A 59 -9.00 2.27 3.83
CA LEU A 59 -9.82 2.61 5.00
C LEU A 59 -9.38 3.93 5.66
N LEU A 60 -8.07 4.18 5.75
CA LEU A 60 -7.50 5.45 6.21
C LEU A 60 -7.85 6.60 5.26
N SER A 61 -7.72 6.36 3.94
CA SER A 61 -8.09 7.33 2.90
C SER A 61 -9.56 7.72 2.97
N ALA A 62 -10.45 6.83 3.39
CA ALA A 62 -11.87 7.16 3.55
C ALA A 62 -12.15 8.19 4.67
N ALA A 63 -11.20 8.42 5.59
CA ALA A 63 -11.30 9.36 6.71
C ALA A 63 -12.61 9.22 7.53
N ASN A 64 -13.12 7.99 7.65
CA ASN A 64 -14.36 7.68 8.38
C ASN A 64 -14.05 7.04 9.73
N PRO A 65 -14.43 7.66 10.88
CA PRO A 65 -14.19 7.11 12.21
C PRO A 65 -14.76 5.69 12.43
N SER A 66 -15.81 5.28 11.70
CA SER A 66 -16.35 3.92 11.79
C SER A 66 -15.34 2.84 11.39
N ASN A 67 -14.30 3.20 10.64
CA ASN A 67 -13.31 2.27 10.13
C ASN A 67 -12.20 1.94 11.15
N ARG A 68 -12.14 2.62 12.31
CA ARG A 68 -11.04 2.44 13.29
C ARG A 68 -10.78 0.98 13.66
N ALA A 69 -11.83 0.21 13.92
CA ALA A 69 -11.69 -1.21 14.27
C ALA A 69 -11.14 -2.05 13.09
N ALA A 70 -11.59 -1.77 11.87
CA ALA A 70 -11.11 -2.46 10.68
C ALA A 70 -9.65 -2.09 10.34
N ILE A 71 -9.27 -0.83 10.54
CA ILE A 71 -7.87 -0.36 10.39
C ILE A 71 -6.97 -1.12 11.36
N ALA A 72 -7.31 -1.11 12.65
CA ALA A 72 -6.55 -1.81 13.68
C ALA A 72 -6.44 -3.32 13.41
N SER A 73 -7.53 -3.96 12.94
CA SER A 73 -7.53 -5.38 12.60
C SER A 73 -6.61 -5.70 11.42
N ASN A 74 -6.62 -4.90 10.34
CA ASN A 74 -5.73 -5.11 9.21
C ASN A 74 -4.27 -4.85 9.59
N LEU A 75 -4.00 -3.81 10.39
CA LEU A 75 -2.65 -3.50 10.84
C LEU A 75 -2.07 -4.65 11.68
N LEU A 76 -2.86 -5.18 12.62
CA LEU A 76 -2.45 -6.30 13.45
C LEU A 76 -2.11 -7.54 12.60
N LYS A 77 -2.94 -7.89 11.62
CA LYS A 77 -2.68 -9.02 10.72
C LYS A 77 -1.41 -8.84 9.90
N ALA A 78 -1.21 -7.63 9.35
CA ALA A 78 0.02 -7.32 8.61
C ALA A 78 1.27 -7.40 9.52
N GLN A 79 1.18 -6.91 10.75
CA GLN A 79 2.27 -6.98 11.73
C GLN A 79 2.60 -8.42 12.17
N GLN A 80 1.60 -9.30 12.27
CA GLN A 80 1.83 -10.72 12.62
C GLN A 80 2.71 -11.43 11.60
N GLN A 81 2.61 -11.04 10.33
CA GLN A 81 3.35 -11.64 9.22
C GLN A 81 4.63 -10.87 8.84
N VAL A 82 4.93 -9.75 9.50
CA VAL A 82 6.06 -8.86 9.16
C VAL A 82 7.42 -9.55 9.15
N ARG A 83 7.62 -10.58 9.98
CA ARG A 83 8.88 -11.34 10.03
C ARG A 83 9.11 -12.20 8.79
N ASN A 84 8.03 -12.60 8.12
CA ASN A 84 8.06 -13.40 6.90
C ASN A 84 7.92 -12.50 5.65
N ALA A 85 7.63 -11.21 5.85
CA ALA A 85 7.45 -10.23 4.79
C ALA A 85 8.79 -9.86 4.14
N THR A 86 8.75 -9.49 2.86
CA THR A 86 9.89 -8.94 2.14
C THR A 86 10.21 -7.53 2.65
N PHE A 87 11.40 -7.01 2.32
CA PHE A 87 11.81 -5.68 2.78
C PHE A 87 10.81 -4.59 2.41
N GLY A 88 10.35 -4.55 1.15
CA GLY A 88 9.34 -3.57 0.71
C GLY A 88 8.01 -3.69 1.46
N GLU A 89 7.55 -4.92 1.70
CA GLU A 89 6.34 -5.17 2.48
C GLU A 89 6.49 -4.71 3.94
N GLN A 90 7.64 -4.94 4.58
CA GLN A 90 7.92 -4.45 5.93
C GLN A 90 7.86 -2.92 6.00
N MET A 91 8.43 -2.23 5.00
CA MET A 91 8.33 -0.77 4.92
C MET A 91 6.89 -0.30 4.74
N HIS A 92 6.11 -1.00 3.93
CA HIS A 92 4.68 -0.72 3.75
C HIS A 92 3.88 -0.89 5.05
N VAL A 93 4.16 -1.93 5.83
CA VAL A 93 3.59 -2.12 7.18
C VAL A 93 3.97 -0.96 8.10
N ALA A 94 5.23 -0.53 8.09
CA ALA A 94 5.69 0.61 8.89
C ALA A 94 5.01 1.93 8.48
N ALA A 95 4.85 2.19 7.18
CA ALA A 95 4.13 3.36 6.68
C ALA A 95 2.64 3.32 7.06
N PHE A 96 2.03 2.13 7.00
CA PHE A 96 0.64 1.93 7.44
C PHE A 96 0.47 2.19 8.92
N GLN A 97 1.38 1.66 9.76
CA GLN A 97 1.37 1.93 11.19
C GLN A 97 1.49 3.43 11.49
N ALA A 98 2.48 4.11 10.90
CA ALA A 98 2.69 5.53 11.10
C ALA A 98 1.44 6.36 10.73
N TRP A 99 0.79 6.02 9.61
CA TRP A 99 -0.46 6.71 9.23
C TRP A 99 -1.61 6.39 10.19
N ALA A 100 -1.76 5.15 10.63
CA ALA A 100 -2.80 4.78 11.61
C ALA A 100 -2.62 5.45 12.98
N GLU A 101 -1.39 5.86 13.31
CA GLU A 101 -1.01 6.63 14.52
C GLU A 101 -1.03 8.15 14.29
N ASP A 102 -1.63 8.63 13.20
CA ASP A 102 -1.70 10.04 12.80
C ASP A 102 -0.32 10.70 12.52
N ALA A 103 0.75 9.92 12.40
CA ALA A 103 2.11 10.37 12.05
C ALA A 103 2.31 10.42 10.52
N LEU A 104 1.53 11.25 9.83
CA LEU A 104 1.49 11.26 8.36
C LEU A 104 2.83 11.64 7.71
N ASP A 105 3.58 12.59 8.28
CA ASP A 105 4.92 12.95 7.80
C ASP A 105 5.89 11.76 7.84
N GLN A 106 5.79 10.93 8.87
CA GLN A 106 6.59 9.71 8.99
C GLN A 106 6.18 8.68 7.93
N SER A 107 4.87 8.47 7.74
CA SER A 107 4.37 7.58 6.69
C SER A 107 4.87 8.00 5.30
N PHE A 108 4.84 9.30 5.02
CA PHE A 108 5.36 9.86 3.77
C PHE A 108 6.85 9.61 3.56
N ASN A 109 7.66 9.85 4.59
CA ASN A 109 9.09 9.61 4.50
C ASN A 109 9.39 8.13 4.23
N ILE A 110 8.62 7.21 4.82
CA ILE A 110 8.76 5.78 4.54
C ILE A 110 8.37 5.45 3.11
N TRP A 111 7.24 5.96 2.59
CA TRP A 111 6.89 5.77 1.16
C TRP A 111 7.97 6.33 0.23
N ARG A 112 8.55 7.49 0.56
CA ARG A 112 9.67 8.05 -0.21
C ARG A 112 10.89 7.14 -0.22
N GLN A 113 11.21 6.51 0.91
CA GLN A 113 12.30 5.53 0.99
C GLN A 113 11.99 4.28 0.17
N ILE A 114 10.75 3.78 0.20
CA ILE A 114 10.32 2.67 -0.69
C ILE A 114 10.60 3.04 -2.14
N LEU A 115 10.21 4.25 -2.55
CA LEU A 115 10.36 4.73 -3.93
C LEU A 115 11.81 5.03 -4.34
N ASP A 116 12.71 5.26 -3.37
CA ASP A 116 14.14 5.40 -3.65
C ASP A 116 14.77 4.04 -4.01
N GLU A 117 14.30 2.95 -3.42
CA GLU A 117 14.78 1.59 -3.71
C GLU A 117 14.01 0.91 -4.85
N ALA A 118 12.69 1.12 -4.89
CA ALA A 118 11.74 0.51 -5.80
C ALA A 118 10.87 1.59 -6.44
N PRO A 119 11.40 2.39 -7.40
CA PRO A 119 10.64 3.44 -8.06
C PRO A 119 9.40 2.91 -8.79
N THR A 120 9.39 1.62 -9.12
CA THR A 120 8.28 0.90 -9.77
C THR A 120 7.17 0.46 -8.80
N ASP A 121 7.28 0.72 -7.49
CA ASP A 121 6.20 0.48 -6.53
C ASP A 121 5.02 1.42 -6.77
N LEU A 122 4.12 0.95 -7.61
CA LEU A 122 3.00 1.75 -8.09
C LEU A 122 1.98 2.04 -6.99
N LEU A 123 1.83 1.14 -6.01
CA LEU A 123 0.97 1.39 -4.86
C LEU A 123 1.56 2.52 -4.02
N ALA A 124 2.86 2.47 -3.72
CA ALA A 124 3.56 3.53 -2.99
C ALA A 124 3.47 4.88 -3.72
N VAL A 125 3.76 4.94 -5.03
CA VAL A 125 3.59 6.18 -5.82
C VAL A 125 2.18 6.73 -5.65
N ARG A 126 1.18 5.87 -5.88
CA ARG A 126 -0.21 6.30 -5.92
C ARG A 126 -0.74 6.75 -4.57
N ILE A 127 -0.49 5.99 -3.51
CA ILE A 127 -1.01 6.31 -2.17
C ILE A 127 -0.36 7.58 -1.63
N CYS A 128 0.93 7.75 -1.89
CA CYS A 128 1.71 8.90 -1.50
C CYS A 128 1.17 10.19 -2.16
N ASP A 129 1.00 10.18 -3.48
CA ASP A 129 0.50 11.34 -4.23
C ASP A 129 -0.92 11.72 -3.84
N THR A 130 -1.82 10.73 -3.78
CA THR A 130 -3.24 10.97 -3.48
C THR A 130 -3.46 11.48 -2.06
N THR A 131 -2.65 11.02 -1.10
CA THR A 131 -2.71 11.50 0.28
C THR A 131 -2.28 12.96 0.35
N TRP A 132 -1.14 13.32 -0.24
CA TRP A 132 -0.62 14.69 -0.17
C TRP A 132 -1.36 15.71 -1.02
N PHE A 133 -2.01 15.25 -2.10
CA PHE A 133 -2.90 16.11 -2.87
C PHE A 133 -4.01 16.68 -1.99
N ARG A 134 -4.58 15.86 -1.09
CA ARG A 134 -5.61 16.30 -0.14
C ARG A 134 -5.13 17.33 0.89
N HIS A 135 -3.82 17.36 1.13
CA HIS A 135 -3.17 18.32 2.03
C HIS A 135 -2.53 19.51 1.29
N GLY A 136 -2.78 19.66 -0.02
CA GLY A 136 -2.32 20.79 -0.82
C GLY A 136 -0.82 20.81 -1.14
N GLN A 137 -0.10 19.71 -0.89
CA GLN A 137 1.37 19.64 -1.04
C GLN A 137 1.82 19.38 -2.48
N THR A 138 1.35 20.19 -3.42
CA THR A 138 1.60 20.00 -4.87
C THR A 138 3.09 20.04 -5.24
N ALA A 139 3.90 20.83 -4.51
CA ALA A 139 5.35 20.89 -4.72
C ALA A 139 6.03 19.56 -4.37
N LEU A 140 5.62 18.90 -3.27
CA LEU A 140 6.16 17.60 -2.86
C LEU A 140 5.79 16.50 -3.85
N ILE A 141 4.56 16.52 -4.39
CA ILE A 141 4.12 15.58 -5.42
C ILE A 141 4.96 15.75 -6.70
N ARG A 142 5.22 17.00 -7.12
CA ARG A 142 6.07 17.25 -8.29
C ARG A 142 7.50 16.76 -8.07
N GLU A 143 8.09 17.06 -6.91
CA GLU A 143 9.42 16.59 -6.55
C GLU A 143 9.50 15.07 -6.57
N GLN A 144 8.51 14.38 -6.00
CA GLN A 144 8.45 12.92 -6.02
C GLN A 144 8.35 12.37 -7.45
N ALA A 145 7.50 12.96 -8.30
CA ALA A 145 7.41 12.57 -9.70
C ALA A 145 8.75 12.70 -10.43
N ASP A 146 9.46 13.82 -10.24
CA ASP A 146 10.79 14.06 -10.80
C ASP A 146 11.83 13.03 -10.29
N ARG A 147 11.72 12.61 -9.01
CA ARG A 147 12.60 11.59 -8.41
C ARG A 147 12.37 10.20 -9.02
N VAL A 148 11.12 9.76 -9.13
CA VAL A 148 10.81 8.40 -9.63
C VAL A 148 10.92 8.28 -11.15
N ALA A 149 10.80 9.38 -11.90
CA ALA A 149 10.77 9.37 -13.37
C ALA A 149 11.97 8.67 -14.03
N LYS A 150 13.14 8.61 -13.37
CA LYS A 150 14.32 7.91 -13.91
C LYS A 150 14.23 6.38 -13.83
N GLY A 151 13.31 5.85 -13.02
CA GLY A 151 13.11 4.43 -12.78
C GLY A 151 11.96 3.81 -13.58
N TRP A 152 11.32 4.58 -14.46
CA TRP A 152 10.22 4.17 -15.35
C TRP A 152 10.62 4.39 -16.82
#